data_AF-A0A377IA55-F1
#
_entry.id   AF-A0A377IA55-F1
#
_cell.length_a   1.000
_cell.length_b   1.000
_cell.length_c   1.000
_cell.angle_alpha   90.00
_cell.angle_beta   90.00
_cell.angle_gamma   90.00
#
_symmetry.space_group_name_H-M   'P 1'
#
loop_
_entity.id
_entity.type
_entity.pdbx_description
1 polymer ?
#
loop_
_entity_poly.entity_id
_entity_poly.type
_entity_poly.pdbx_seq_one_letter_code
_entity_poly.pdbx_strand_id
1 'polypeptide(L)'
;MIQIKSTTLFKKWLDELKDLRARAKIQTRIKRLQLGNFGDVKPVGEGISELRITEGKGYRIYLKNQNGVVVILLLLAINQHNPKILKKRNY
;
A
#
# COMPACT_ATOMS: atom_id res chain seq x y z
N MET A 1 6.62 -16.68 -6.11
CA MET A 1 6.88 -15.62 -5.10
C MET A 1 6.91 -14.29 -5.83
N ILE A 2 6.11 -13.32 -5.40
CA ILE A 2 5.98 -12.01 -6.04
C ILE A 2 7.04 -11.08 -5.47
N GLN A 3 7.82 -10.43 -6.34
CA GLN A 3 8.76 -9.42 -5.92
C GLN A 3 8.00 -8.15 -5.54
N ILE A 4 8.21 -7.67 -4.31
CA ILE A 4 7.64 -6.40 -3.85
C ILE A 4 8.77 -5.38 -3.68
N LYS A 5 8.61 -4.21 -4.31
CA LYS A 5 9.43 -3.02 -4.07
C LYS A 5 8.58 -1.96 -3.37
N SER A 6 9.17 -1.22 -2.46
CA SER A 6 8.52 -0.09 -1.80
C SER A 6 9.32 1.18 -1.98
N THR A 7 8.63 2.30 -2.16
CA THR A 7 9.25 3.62 -2.21
C THR A 7 9.84 4.02 -0.85
N THR A 8 10.85 4.88 -0.86
CA THR A 8 11.39 5.49 0.37
C THR A 8 10.31 6.25 1.15
N LEU A 9 9.38 6.89 0.44
CA LEU A 9 8.22 7.57 1.03
C LEU A 9 7.33 6.59 1.82
N PHE A 10 7.01 5.43 1.24
CA PHE A 10 6.22 4.41 1.94
C PHE A 10 6.94 3.92 3.19
N LYS A 11 8.25 3.62 3.10
CA LYS A 11 9.04 3.16 4.24
C LYS A 11 9.04 4.18 5.38
N LYS A 12 9.38 5.44 5.07
CA LYS A 12 9.39 6.53 6.05
C LYS A 12 8.02 6.70 6.71
N TRP A 13 6.95 6.70 5.91
CA TRP A 13 5.59 6.79 6.45
C TRP A 13 5.24 5.62 7.38
N LEU A 14 5.61 4.39 7.02
CA LEU A 14 5.34 3.20 7.83
C LEU A 14 6.11 3.25 9.16
N ASP A 15 7.30 3.81 9.16
CA ASP A 15 8.13 3.99 10.36
C ASP A 15 7.61 5.11 11.27
N GLU A 16 7.01 6.16 10.70
CA GLU A 16 6.35 7.25 11.43
C GLU A 16 4.94 6.90 11.94
N LEU A 17 4.38 5.75 11.54
CA LEU A 17 3.05 5.32 11.93
C LEU A 17 2.98 4.96 13.42
N LYS A 18 2.37 5.83 14.22
CA LYS A 18 2.19 5.64 15.67
C LYS A 18 1.27 4.45 16.03
N ASP A 19 0.38 4.06 15.11
CA ASP A 19 -0.51 2.92 15.32
C ASP A 19 0.24 1.60 15.05
N LEU A 20 0.74 0.99 16.13
CA LEU A 20 1.51 -0.26 16.08
C LEU A 20 0.68 -1.44 15.56
N ARG A 21 -0.63 -1.49 15.86
CA ARG A 21 -1.52 -2.56 15.39
C ARG A 21 -1.70 -2.45 13.89
N ALA A 22 -1.96 -1.25 13.39
CA ALA A 22 -2.02 -0.98 11.97
C ALA A 22 -0.71 -1.33 11.26
N ARG A 23 0.44 -0.94 11.83
CA ARG A 23 1.77 -1.24 11.28
C ARG A 23 1.99 -2.75 11.11
N ALA A 24 1.71 -3.53 12.15
CA ALA A 24 1.83 -4.99 12.12
C ALA A 24 0.90 -5.63 11.08
N LYS A 25 -0.34 -5.12 10.96
CA LYS A 25 -1.32 -5.60 9.98
C LYS A 25 -0.88 -5.31 8.55
N ILE A 26 -0.37 -4.10 8.30
CA ILE A 26 0.19 -3.69 7.00
C ILE A 26 1.35 -4.60 6.59
N GLN A 27 2.32 -4.82 7.48
CA GLN A 27 3.46 -5.69 7.21
C GLN A 27 3.02 -7.13 6.90
N THR A 28 2.09 -7.67 7.69
CA THR A 28 1.51 -8.99 7.46
C THR A 28 0.84 -9.07 6.09
N ARG A 29 0.12 -8.02 5.68
CA ARG A 29 -0.57 -7.99 4.39
C ARG A 29 0.40 -7.93 3.21
N ILE A 30 1.49 -7.17 3.34
CA ILE A 30 2.57 -7.13 2.35
C ILE A 30 3.24 -8.50 2.22
N LYS A 31 3.52 -9.18 3.34
CA LYS A 31 4.09 -10.53 3.31
C LYS A 31 3.15 -11.52 2.63
N ARG A 32 1.84 -11.43 2.88
CA ARG A 32 0.83 -12.24 2.17
C ARG A 32 0.81 -11.95 0.67
N LEU A 33 0.92 -10.68 0.27
CA LEU A 33 1.06 -10.30 -1.15
C LEU A 33 2.30 -10.95 -1.80
N GLN A 34 3.45 -11.00 -1.13
CA GLN A 34 4.66 -11.67 -1.65
C GLN A 34 4.45 -13.15 -1.91
N LEU A 35 3.57 -13.79 -1.13
CA LEU A 35 3.20 -15.19 -1.28
C LEU A 35 2.08 -15.41 -2.31
N GLY A 36 1.61 -14.35 -3.00
CA GLY A 36 0.52 -14.43 -3.97
C GLY A 36 -0.87 -14.32 -3.35
N ASN A 37 -0.97 -14.02 -2.05
CA ASN A 37 -2.25 -13.89 -1.34
C ASN A 37 -2.70 -12.42 -1.29
N PHE A 38 -3.33 -11.97 -2.38
CA PHE A 38 -3.76 -10.58 -2.56
C PHE A 38 -4.89 -10.17 -1.60
N GLY A 39 -5.93 -10.98 -1.46
CA GLY A 39 -7.09 -10.66 -0.63
C GLY A 39 -7.90 -9.48 -1.18
N ASP A 40 -8.24 -8.49 -0.34
CA ASP A 40 -9.08 -7.34 -0.76
C ASP A 40 -8.24 -6.29 -1.52
N VAL A 41 -7.89 -6.64 -2.76
CA VAL A 41 -7.21 -5.78 -3.72
C VAL A 41 -8.18 -5.48 -4.85
N LYS A 42 -8.38 -4.21 -5.16
CA LYS A 42 -9.25 -3.77 -6.26
C LYS A 42 -8.49 -2.92 -7.26
N PRO A 43 -8.64 -3.14 -8.57
CA PRO A 43 -8.10 -2.21 -9.56
C PRO A 43 -8.77 -0.85 -9.40
N VAL A 44 -7.99 0.22 -9.51
CA VAL A 44 -8.48 1.61 -9.46
C VAL A 44 -8.21 2.39 -10.75
N GLY A 45 -7.67 1.72 -11.77
CA GLY A 45 -7.35 2.30 -13.08
C GLY A 45 -5.84 2.47 -13.30
N GLU A 46 -5.44 2.71 -14.56
CA GLU A 46 -4.04 3.02 -14.94
C GLU A 46 -2.99 1.97 -14.51
N GLY A 47 -3.39 0.71 -14.38
CA GLY A 47 -2.52 -0.37 -13.89
C GLY A 47 -2.24 -0.31 -12.37
N ILE A 48 -2.97 0.54 -11.65
CA ILE A 48 -2.90 0.70 -10.19
C ILE A 48 -4.01 -0.13 -9.55
N SER A 49 -3.66 -0.79 -8.44
CA SER A 49 -4.58 -1.51 -7.56
C SER A 49 -4.50 -0.97 -6.14
N GLU A 50 -5.63 -0.95 -5.45
CA GLU A 50 -5.78 -0.55 -4.05
C GLU A 50 -5.95 -1.78 -3.18
N LEU A 51 -5.01 -2.02 -2.25
CA LEU A 51 -5.17 -2.96 -1.15
C LEU A 51 -5.84 -2.27 0.02
N ARG A 52 -6.95 -2.86 0.47
CA ARG A 52 -7.81 -2.35 1.53
C ARG A 52 -7.47 -2.99 2.87
N ILE A 53 -7.23 -2.17 3.89
CA ILE A 53 -6.96 -2.60 5.26
C ILE A 53 -7.94 -1.86 6.17
N THR A 54 -8.84 -2.59 6.83
CA THR A 54 -9.88 -2.02 7.70
C THR A 54 -9.43 -1.80 9.14
N GLU A 55 -8.14 -1.97 9.43
CA GLU A 55 -7.57 -1.76 10.77
C GLU A 55 -7.52 -0.27 11.13
N GLY A 56 -7.89 0.08 12.36
CA GLY A 56 -7.81 1.45 12.88
C GLY A 56 -8.63 2.44 12.04
N LYS A 57 -7.96 3.45 11.47
CA LYS A 57 -8.59 4.53 10.70
C LYS A 57 -9.02 4.13 9.28
N GLY A 58 -8.82 2.87 8.90
CA GLY A 58 -8.97 2.39 7.54
C GLY A 58 -7.81 2.88 6.67
N TYR A 59 -6.97 1.96 6.22
CA TYR A 59 -5.78 2.21 5.42
C TYR A 59 -5.93 1.64 4.01
N ARG A 60 -5.44 2.38 3.01
CA ARG A 60 -5.44 1.99 1.59
C ARG A 60 -4.02 2.01 1.06
N ILE A 61 -3.52 0.90 0.54
CA ILE A 61 -2.19 0.82 -0.07
C ILE A 61 -2.35 0.77 -1.58
N TYR A 62 -1.70 1.69 -2.29
CA TYR A 62 -1.69 1.69 -3.75
C TYR A 62 -0.48 0.94 -4.28
N LEU A 63 -0.75 0.06 -5.23
CA LEU A 63 0.17 -0.92 -5.78
C LEU A 63 0.15 -0.78 -7.31
N LYS A 64 1.31 -0.76 -7.96
CA LYS A 64 1.40 -0.89 -9.42
C LYS A 64 2.15 -2.18 -9.75
N ASN A 65 1.60 -3.00 -10.66
CA ASN A 65 2.34 -4.14 -11.18
C ASN A 65 3.20 -3.65 -12.35
N GLN A 66 4.52 -3.77 -12.23
CA GLN A 66 5.51 -3.44 -13.25
C GLN A 66 6.29 -4.70 -13.60
N ASN A 67 5.96 -5.32 -14.73
CA ASN A 67 6.66 -6.51 -15.26
C ASN A 67 6.85 -7.63 -14.22
N GLY A 68 5.82 -7.93 -13.41
CA GLY A 68 5.88 -8.98 -12.38
C GLY A 68 6.40 -8.50 -11.02
N VAL A 69 6.76 -7.22 -10.90
CA VAL A 69 7.14 -6.58 -9.63
C VAL A 69 6.00 -5.71 -9.14
N VAL A 70 5.52 -5.95 -7.93
CA VAL A 70 4.53 -5.10 -7.27
C VAL A 70 5.25 -3.95 -6.57
N VAL A 71 5.01 -2.72 -7.03
CA VAL A 71 5.56 -1.50 -6.45
C VAL A 71 4.52 -0.86 -5.53
N ILE A 72 4.87 -0.73 -4.24
CA ILE A 72 4.06 -0.03 -3.24
C ILE A 72 4.35 1.47 -3.36
N LEU A 73 3.33 2.23 -3.75
CA LEU A 73 3.42 3.66 -4.05
C LEU A 73 3.12 4.52 -2.82
N LEU A 74 1.98 4.27 -2.16
CA LEU A 74 1.46 5.15 -1.10
C LEU A 74 0.50 4.39 -0.17
N LEU A 75 0.38 4.86 1.07
CA LEU A 75 -0.71 4.48 1.96
C LEU A 75 -1.55 5.70 2.39
N LEU A 76 -2.88 5.60 2.33
CA LEU A 76 -3.84 6.63 2.73
C LEU A 76 -4.71 6.15 3.90
N ALA A 77 -4.80 6.94 4.97
CA ALA A 77 -5.81 6.74 6.02
C ALA A 77 -7.10 7.46 5.62
N ILE A 78 -8.22 6.75 5.58
CA ILE A 78 -9.51 7.27 5.08
C ILE A 78 -9.98 8.49 5.90
N ASN A 79 -9.56 8.59 7.16
CA ASN A 79 -9.92 9.69 8.06
C ASN A 79 -8.85 10.80 8.21
N GLN A 80 -7.79 10.80 7.42
CA GLN A 80 -6.88 11.95 7.37
C GLN A 80 -7.30 12.89 6.24
N HIS A 81 -7.80 14.06 6.62
CA HIS A 81 -8.31 15.17 5.79
C HIS A 81 -7.36 15.71 4.69
N ASN A 82 -6.17 15.12 4.53
CA ASN A 82 -5.22 15.49 3.50
C ASN A 82 -4.53 14.24 2.96
N PRO A 83 -5.17 13.50 2.04
CA PRO A 83 -4.49 12.43 1.35
C PRO A 83 -3.35 13.09 0.55
N LYS A 84 -2.09 12.80 0.88
CA LYS A 84 -0.92 13.19 0.05
C LYS A 84 -0.96 12.37 -1.24
N ILE A 85 -1.90 12.71 -2.11
CA ILE A 85 -2.13 12.06 -3.39
C ILE A 85 -0.95 12.44 -4.28
N LEU A 86 -0.04 11.50 -4.52
CA LEU A 86 0.87 11.57 -5.66
C LEU A 86 0.08 11.30 -6.94
N LYS A 87 -0.82 12.22 -7.32
CA LYS A 87 -1.25 12.40 -8.70
C LYS A 87 -0.12 13.17 -9.36
N LYS A 88 0.46 12.58 -10.41
CA LYS A 88 1.57 13.11 -11.23
C LYS A 88 2.98 12.81 -10.70
N ARG A 89 3.47 11.63 -11.01
CA ARG A 89 4.76 11.53 -11.68
C ARG A 89 4.76 10.28 -12.54
N ASN A 90 4.99 10.49 -13.83
CA ASN A 90 5.09 9.46 -14.86
C ASN A 90 6.01 8.34 -14.38
N TYR A 91 5.47 7.13 -14.24
CA TYR A 91 6.20 5.87 -14.06
C TYR A 91 5.92 4.97 -15.26
#